data_AF-A0A1J5R8H4-F1
#
_entry.id   AF-A0A1J5R8H4-F1
#
_cell.length_a   1.000
_cell.length_b   1.000
_cell.length_c   1.000
_cell.angle_alpha   90.00
_cell.angle_beta   90.00
_cell.angle_gamma   90.00
#
_symmetry.space_group_name_H-M   'P 1'
#
loop_
_entity.id
_entity.type
_entity.pdbx_description
1 polymer ?
#
loop_
_entity_poly.entity_id
_entity_poly.type
_entity_poly.pdbx_seq_one_letter_code
_entity_poly.pdbx_strand_id
1 'polypeptide(L)'
;MIASIQFRHFKALRATGLQLQPFNLIIGPNGSGKSSLIQAILRFRNLAQLPLSSEPPGAGAACTGPELVFKFIPPFDGVEAHLCGVSESRCDQLNVSSSPPGAWDELRSKLMDVRVYLFDHYAMAMPSPRSGDAELITNGGNLAAVLAARRESNPDAYAAIESEAVRLMPEFSRIELRDAGNGKVELAMVLREDGDVIPADGLSQGNLYLLGLLVLGYDPAPPAIVCIEDLDRGIHPRMLRQARDLLYRLSYPDAFSLHREAVQVIATTHSPYLLDQFRDHPEEVVIAHKRGRAATFERLIDRPDLNELLQEGSLGEMWYAGILGGVPDEEIDIRPGKVRIEP
;
A
#
# COMPACT_ATOMS: atom_id res chain seq x y z
N MET A 1 -4.85 -15.53 -1.20
CA MET A 1 -4.13 -14.24 -1.44
C MET A 1 -2.65 -14.51 -1.73
N ILE A 2 -1.81 -13.52 -2.08
CA ILE A 2 -0.42 -13.80 -2.50
C ILE A 2 0.41 -14.27 -1.30
N ALA A 3 0.99 -15.46 -1.38
CA ALA A 3 1.90 -16.02 -0.37
C ALA A 3 3.32 -15.52 -0.55
N SER A 4 3.80 -15.47 -1.79
CA SER A 4 5.15 -15.00 -2.08
C SER A 4 5.31 -14.49 -3.49
N ILE A 5 6.29 -13.61 -3.67
CA ILE A 5 6.72 -13.12 -4.98
C ILE A 5 8.22 -13.36 -5.10
N GLN A 6 8.65 -14.03 -6.15
CA GLN A 6 10.05 -14.15 -6.54
C GLN A 6 10.34 -13.19 -7.69
N PHE A 7 11.44 -12.47 -7.61
CA PHE A 7 11.88 -11.47 -8.58
C PHE A 7 13.21 -11.89 -9.18
N ARG A 8 13.29 -11.93 -10.52
CA ARG A 8 14.56 -11.98 -11.23
C ARG A 8 14.61 -10.91 -12.31
N HIS A 9 15.71 -10.18 -12.37
CA HIS A 9 15.95 -9.10 -13.35
C HIS A 9 14.82 -8.04 -13.45
N PHE A 10 14.02 -7.84 -12.39
CA PHE A 10 12.91 -6.89 -12.38
C PHE A 10 13.32 -5.57 -11.73
N LYS A 11 13.68 -4.57 -12.56
CA LYS A 11 14.21 -3.27 -12.10
C LYS A 11 15.42 -3.46 -11.17
N ALA A 12 15.38 -2.92 -9.95
CA ALA A 12 16.42 -3.11 -8.95
C ALA A 12 16.40 -4.52 -8.31
N LEU A 13 15.30 -5.26 -8.43
CA LEU A 13 15.12 -6.59 -7.84
C LEU A 13 15.72 -7.64 -8.78
N ARG A 14 17.02 -7.94 -8.59
CA ARG A 14 17.80 -8.79 -9.52
C ARG A 14 17.64 -10.28 -9.27
N ALA A 15 17.63 -10.71 -8.01
CA ALA A 15 17.40 -12.08 -7.57
C ALA A 15 17.02 -12.05 -6.10
N THR A 16 15.73 -11.88 -5.80
CA THR A 16 15.24 -11.81 -4.42
C THR A 16 13.79 -12.31 -4.37
N GLY A 17 13.34 -12.68 -3.19
CA GLY A 17 11.97 -13.12 -2.95
C GLY A 17 11.42 -12.46 -1.70
N LEU A 18 10.10 -12.36 -1.64
CA LEU A 18 9.39 -11.87 -0.48
C LEU A 18 8.21 -12.79 -0.21
N GLN A 19 8.21 -13.45 0.96
CA GLN A 19 6.98 -14.01 1.53
C GLN A 19 6.10 -12.85 1.95
N LEU A 20 4.79 -12.89 1.75
CA LEU A 20 3.85 -11.84 2.12
C LEU A 20 2.94 -12.31 3.27
N GLN A 21 2.70 -11.41 4.22
CA GLN A 21 1.78 -11.58 5.34
C GLN A 21 0.43 -10.90 5.00
N PRO A 22 -0.60 -11.01 5.85
CA PRO A 22 -1.82 -10.20 5.70
C PRO A 22 -1.52 -8.69 5.69
N PHE A 23 -0.59 -8.22 6.55
CA PHE A 23 -0.09 -6.85 6.51
C PHE A 23 1.42 -6.82 6.26
N ASN A 24 1.88 -5.90 5.40
CA ASN A 24 3.28 -5.75 5.05
C ASN A 24 3.66 -4.26 5.04
N LEU A 25 4.51 -3.83 5.97
CA LEU A 25 5.12 -2.51 5.96
C LEU A 25 6.51 -2.58 5.34
N ILE A 26 6.74 -1.91 4.22
CA ILE A 26 8.03 -1.89 3.54
C ILE A 26 8.76 -0.57 3.84
N ILE A 27 9.93 -0.69 4.45
CA ILE A 27 10.86 0.41 4.72
C ILE A 27 12.11 0.29 3.85
N GLY A 28 12.83 1.38 3.63
CA GLY A 28 14.08 1.35 2.86
C GLY A 28 14.39 2.68 2.15
N PRO A 29 15.59 2.85 1.54
CA PRO A 29 15.95 4.08 0.87
C PRO A 29 15.25 4.26 -0.48
N ASN A 30 15.48 5.39 -1.13
CA ASN A 30 14.96 5.64 -2.47
C ASN A 30 15.60 4.69 -3.50
N GLY A 31 14.75 4.08 -4.33
CA GLY A 31 15.17 3.11 -5.33
C GLY A 31 15.54 1.73 -4.78
N SER A 32 15.17 1.40 -3.54
CA SER A 32 15.33 0.04 -2.98
C SER A 32 14.26 -0.97 -3.41
N GLY A 33 13.39 -0.60 -4.35
CA GLY A 33 12.39 -1.53 -4.90
C GLY A 33 11.03 -1.54 -4.20
N LYS A 34 10.76 -0.64 -3.25
CA LYS A 34 9.43 -0.51 -2.60
C LYS A 34 8.30 -0.29 -3.61
N SER A 35 8.36 0.77 -4.41
CA SER A 35 7.39 0.99 -5.49
C SER A 35 7.47 -0.07 -6.60
N SER A 36 8.64 -0.72 -6.78
CA SER A 36 8.77 -1.84 -7.72
C SER A 36 7.91 -3.04 -7.29
N LEU A 37 7.85 -3.36 -5.99
CA LEU A 37 6.97 -4.41 -5.45
C LEU A 37 5.50 -4.13 -5.81
N ILE A 38 5.02 -2.91 -5.57
CA ILE A 38 3.65 -2.50 -5.89
C ILE A 38 3.40 -2.56 -7.41
N GLN A 39 4.37 -2.11 -8.21
CA GLN A 39 4.28 -2.19 -9.67
C GLN A 39 4.28 -3.61 -10.21
N ALA A 40 4.94 -4.57 -9.54
CA ALA A 40 4.88 -5.98 -9.90
C ALA A 40 3.46 -6.54 -9.72
N ILE A 41 2.81 -6.20 -8.59
CA ILE A 41 1.43 -6.59 -8.30
C ILE A 41 0.46 -5.96 -9.31
N LEU A 42 0.60 -4.66 -9.61
CA LEU A 42 -0.20 -3.99 -10.64
C LEU A 42 -0.02 -4.59 -12.02
N ARG A 43 1.22 -4.93 -12.39
CA ARG A 43 1.51 -5.56 -13.67
C ARG A 43 0.87 -6.95 -13.75
N PHE A 44 0.87 -7.70 -12.65
CA PHE A 44 0.17 -8.98 -12.56
C PHE A 44 -1.35 -8.81 -12.71
N ARG A 45 -1.97 -7.86 -12.00
CA ARG A 45 -3.39 -7.51 -12.18
C ARG A 45 -3.71 -7.23 -13.65
N ASN A 46 -2.93 -6.36 -14.29
CA ASN A 46 -3.17 -5.93 -15.67
C ASN A 46 -3.06 -7.08 -16.68
N LEU A 47 -2.07 -7.96 -16.51
CA LEU A 47 -1.93 -9.14 -17.37
C LEU A 47 -3.03 -10.18 -17.12
N ALA A 48 -3.48 -10.33 -15.87
CA ALA A 48 -4.58 -11.23 -15.54
C ALA A 48 -5.90 -10.80 -16.20
N GLN A 49 -6.05 -9.55 -16.64
CA GLN A 49 -7.24 -9.10 -17.39
C GLN A 49 -7.29 -9.67 -18.80
N LEU A 50 -6.15 -10.05 -19.37
CA LEU A 50 -6.04 -10.58 -20.73
C LEU A 50 -6.38 -12.08 -20.77
N PRO A 51 -6.85 -12.60 -21.93
CA PRO A 51 -7.00 -14.04 -22.11
C PRO A 51 -5.63 -14.73 -21.98
N LEU A 52 -5.58 -15.86 -21.28
CA LEU A 52 -4.39 -16.71 -21.27
C LEU A 52 -4.17 -17.27 -22.69
N SER A 53 -2.92 -17.29 -23.15
CA SER A 53 -2.58 -17.94 -24.42
C SER A 53 -2.85 -19.44 -24.32
N SER A 54 -3.49 -20.00 -25.35
CA SER A 54 -3.75 -21.45 -25.47
C SER A 54 -2.50 -22.24 -25.88
N GLU A 55 -1.41 -21.57 -26.25
CA GLU A 55 -0.15 -22.23 -26.52
C GLU A 55 0.51 -22.64 -25.20
N PRO A 56 0.83 -23.92 -25.00
CA PRO A 56 1.64 -24.33 -23.85
C PRO A 56 2.94 -23.51 -23.89
N PRO A 57 3.50 -23.13 -22.72
CA PRO A 57 4.78 -22.45 -22.69
C PRO A 57 5.75 -23.29 -23.53
N GLY A 58 6.22 -22.72 -24.65
CA GLY A 58 7.16 -23.40 -25.51
C GLY A 58 8.30 -23.88 -24.62
N ALA A 59 8.41 -25.19 -24.43
CA ALA A 59 9.38 -25.78 -23.53
C ALA A 59 10.78 -25.28 -23.95
N GLY A 60 11.29 -24.25 -23.27
CA GLY A 60 12.59 -23.67 -23.56
C GLY A 60 12.64 -22.26 -24.17
N ALA A 61 11.55 -21.49 -24.28
CA ALA A 61 11.70 -20.05 -24.47
C ALA A 61 12.21 -19.42 -23.17
N ALA A 62 13.54 -19.37 -23.00
CA ALA A 62 14.16 -18.75 -21.83
C ALA A 62 13.69 -17.30 -21.72
N CYS A 63 13.15 -16.90 -20.56
CA CYS A 63 12.89 -15.50 -20.27
C CYS A 63 14.20 -14.71 -20.45
N THR A 64 14.23 -13.80 -21.42
CA THR A 64 15.41 -12.97 -21.70
C THR A 64 15.39 -11.66 -20.91
N GLY A 65 14.27 -11.35 -20.26
CA GLY A 65 14.05 -10.14 -19.47
C GLY A 65 13.62 -10.42 -18.03
N PRO A 66 12.76 -9.57 -17.43
CA PRO A 66 12.32 -9.73 -16.05
C PRO A 66 11.44 -10.98 -15.89
N GLU A 67 11.61 -11.64 -14.75
CA GLU A 67 10.86 -12.82 -14.32
C GLU A 67 10.20 -12.51 -12.98
N LEU A 68 8.90 -12.79 -12.86
CA LEU A 68 8.17 -12.73 -11.60
C LEU A 68 7.40 -14.03 -11.39
N VAL A 69 7.57 -14.67 -10.24
CA VAL A 69 6.79 -15.86 -9.88
C VAL A 69 5.96 -15.55 -8.65
N PHE A 70 4.65 -15.64 -8.78
CA PHE A 70 3.68 -15.45 -7.72
C PHE A 70 3.16 -16.81 -7.25
N LYS A 71 3.22 -17.05 -5.95
CA LYS A 71 2.58 -18.17 -5.26
C LYS A 71 1.50 -17.64 -4.33
N PHE A 72 0.49 -18.45 -4.06
CA PHE A 72 -0.66 -18.03 -3.27
C PHE A 72 -0.83 -18.90 -2.02
N ILE A 73 -1.54 -18.38 -1.03
CA ILE A 73 -1.98 -19.16 0.15
C ILE A 73 -3.25 -19.96 -0.19
N PRO A 74 -3.60 -20.98 0.62
CA PRO A 74 -4.87 -21.67 0.48
C PRO A 74 -6.08 -20.71 0.37
N PRO A 75 -7.09 -21.04 -0.43
CA PRO A 75 -7.27 -22.28 -1.20
C PRO A 75 -6.55 -22.28 -2.58
N PHE A 76 -5.69 -21.31 -2.85
CA PHE A 76 -5.04 -21.12 -4.16
C PHE A 76 -3.57 -21.57 -4.19
N ASP A 77 -3.11 -22.33 -3.20
CA ASP A 77 -1.72 -22.77 -3.05
C ASP A 77 -1.23 -23.74 -4.14
N GLY A 78 -2.15 -24.35 -4.89
CA GLY A 78 -1.85 -25.08 -6.11
C GLY A 78 -1.81 -24.22 -7.38
N VAL A 79 -1.94 -22.89 -7.28
CA VAL A 79 -1.78 -21.95 -8.38
C VAL A 79 -0.39 -21.31 -8.32
N GLU A 80 0.30 -21.26 -9.46
CA GLU A 80 1.54 -20.50 -9.64
C GLU A 80 1.42 -19.65 -10.90
N ALA A 81 1.63 -18.35 -10.77
CA ALA A 81 1.59 -17.40 -11.87
C ALA A 81 3.00 -16.89 -12.18
N HIS A 82 3.45 -17.14 -13.40
CA HIS A 82 4.77 -16.81 -13.89
C HIS A 82 4.66 -15.72 -14.96
N LEU A 83 5.14 -14.52 -14.64
CA LEU A 83 5.22 -13.42 -15.58
C LEU A 83 6.62 -13.37 -16.17
N CYS A 84 6.67 -13.36 -17.51
CA CYS A 84 7.91 -13.32 -18.26
C CYS A 84 7.94 -12.07 -19.14
N GLY A 85 9.13 -11.47 -19.24
CA GLY A 85 9.36 -10.33 -20.11
C GLY A 85 10.32 -10.60 -21.25
N VAL A 86 10.02 -10.00 -22.39
CA VAL A 86 10.88 -9.99 -23.58
C VAL A 86 11.95 -8.89 -23.55
N SER A 87 11.87 -7.93 -22.61
CA SER A 87 12.89 -6.89 -22.38
C SER A 87 12.89 -6.38 -20.94
N GLU A 88 13.96 -5.74 -20.46
CA GLU A 88 14.10 -5.22 -19.07
C GLU A 88 12.91 -4.35 -18.59
N SER A 89 12.20 -3.70 -19.52
CA SER A 89 11.07 -2.81 -19.26
C SER A 89 9.68 -3.41 -19.57
N ARG A 90 9.60 -4.61 -20.17
CA ARG A 90 8.33 -5.21 -20.64
C ARG A 90 8.22 -6.66 -20.21
N CYS A 91 7.28 -6.91 -19.29
CA CYS A 91 6.67 -8.20 -18.97
C CYS A 91 5.28 -8.27 -19.61
N ASP A 92 5.14 -8.97 -20.71
CA ASP A 92 3.93 -9.02 -21.53
C ASP A 92 3.28 -10.40 -21.56
N GLN A 93 3.92 -11.40 -20.96
CA GLN A 93 3.42 -12.76 -20.90
C GLN A 93 3.10 -13.18 -19.46
N LEU A 94 1.94 -13.81 -19.29
CA LEU A 94 1.49 -14.43 -18.05
C LEU A 94 1.20 -15.91 -18.34
N ASN A 95 2.02 -16.77 -17.74
CA ASN A 95 1.81 -18.21 -17.74
C ASN A 95 1.27 -18.62 -16.37
N VAL A 96 0.21 -19.41 -16.33
CA VAL A 96 -0.39 -19.88 -15.07
C VAL A 96 -0.41 -21.39 -15.06
N SER A 97 0.17 -21.99 -14.04
CA SER A 97 -0.13 -23.37 -13.65
C SER A 97 -1.17 -23.34 -12.54
N SER A 98 -2.22 -24.18 -12.66
CA SER A 98 -3.33 -24.18 -11.72
C SER A 98 -3.77 -25.62 -11.44
N SER A 99 -3.77 -25.97 -10.16
CA SER A 99 -4.37 -27.20 -9.63
C SER A 99 -5.15 -26.87 -8.36
N PRO A 100 -6.44 -27.25 -8.24
CA PRO A 100 -7.27 -27.93 -9.22
C PRO A 100 -7.67 -27.04 -10.42
N PRO A 101 -8.24 -27.61 -11.50
CA PRO A 101 -8.85 -26.83 -12.58
C PRO A 101 -9.92 -25.86 -12.05
N GLY A 102 -9.94 -24.62 -12.55
CA GLY A 102 -10.88 -23.57 -12.13
C GLY A 102 -10.39 -22.69 -10.97
N ALA A 103 -9.39 -23.11 -10.20
CA ALA A 103 -8.82 -22.28 -9.13
C ALA A 103 -8.25 -20.94 -9.64
N TRP A 104 -7.68 -20.94 -10.85
CA TRP A 104 -7.25 -19.71 -11.51
C TRP A 104 -8.40 -18.74 -11.79
N ASP A 105 -9.57 -19.19 -12.24
CA ASP A 105 -10.67 -18.28 -12.60
C ASP A 105 -11.24 -17.56 -11.36
N GLU A 106 -11.35 -18.28 -10.24
CA GLU A 106 -11.75 -17.70 -8.95
C GLU A 106 -10.70 -16.71 -8.43
N LEU A 107 -9.41 -17.09 -8.47
CA LEU A 107 -8.31 -16.20 -8.08
C LEU A 107 -8.25 -14.96 -8.97
N ARG A 108 -8.39 -15.14 -10.29
CA ARG A 108 -8.37 -14.08 -11.29
C ARG A 108 -9.44 -13.04 -10.98
N SER A 109 -10.67 -13.46 -10.66
CA SER A 109 -11.75 -12.56 -10.25
C SER A 109 -11.33 -11.67 -9.06
N LYS A 110 -10.73 -12.28 -8.02
CA LYS A 110 -10.21 -11.53 -6.86
C LYS A 110 -9.06 -10.58 -7.22
N LEU A 111 -8.19 -10.96 -8.16
CA LEU A 111 -7.07 -10.13 -8.62
C LEU A 111 -7.53 -8.92 -9.44
N MET A 112 -8.69 -8.97 -10.11
CA MET A 112 -9.19 -7.83 -10.89
C MET A 112 -9.44 -6.60 -10.02
N ASP A 113 -9.75 -6.81 -8.73
CA ASP A 113 -10.06 -5.78 -7.75
C ASP A 113 -8.83 -5.33 -6.94
N VAL A 114 -7.59 -5.64 -7.34
CA VAL A 114 -6.43 -5.06 -6.62
C VAL A 114 -6.41 -3.54 -6.77
N ARG A 115 -6.44 -2.82 -5.64
CA ARG A 115 -6.43 -1.36 -5.59
C ARG A 115 -5.08 -0.83 -5.10
N VAL A 116 -4.63 0.27 -5.69
CA VAL A 116 -3.37 0.93 -5.33
C VAL A 116 -3.64 2.41 -5.13
N TYR A 117 -3.11 2.92 -4.02
CA TYR A 117 -3.32 4.29 -3.57
C TYR A 117 -1.99 5.03 -3.43
N LEU A 118 -1.97 6.22 -4.02
CA LEU A 118 -0.95 7.25 -3.82
C LEU A 118 -1.72 8.56 -3.70
N PHE A 119 -2.13 8.89 -2.49
CA PHE A 119 -3.03 10.02 -2.25
C PHE A 119 -2.38 11.36 -2.62
N ASP A 120 -3.19 12.22 -3.25
CA ASP A 120 -2.83 13.59 -3.56
C ASP A 120 -3.87 14.52 -2.93
N HIS A 121 -3.47 15.26 -1.91
CA HIS A 121 -4.40 16.09 -1.14
C HIS A 121 -4.99 17.22 -1.98
N TYR A 122 -4.28 17.73 -2.98
CA TYR A 122 -4.86 18.70 -3.91
C TYR A 122 -5.99 18.07 -4.73
N ALA A 123 -5.80 16.84 -5.21
CA ALA A 123 -6.85 16.12 -5.93
C ALA A 123 -8.03 15.78 -5.01
N MET A 124 -7.77 15.29 -3.81
CA MET A 124 -8.80 14.91 -2.81
C MET A 124 -9.67 16.08 -2.37
N ALA A 125 -9.13 17.30 -2.39
CA ALA A 125 -9.84 18.52 -2.04
C ALA A 125 -10.80 19.02 -3.13
N MET A 126 -10.67 18.55 -4.37
CA MET A 126 -11.46 19.06 -5.50
C MET A 126 -12.89 18.49 -5.51
N PRO A 127 -13.90 19.26 -5.96
CA PRO A 127 -15.22 18.72 -6.25
C PRO A 127 -15.16 17.65 -7.35
N SER A 128 -15.81 16.52 -7.10
CA SER A 128 -15.82 15.37 -8.00
C SER A 128 -17.22 15.11 -8.58
N PRO A 129 -17.35 14.62 -9.83
CA PRO A 129 -18.64 14.22 -10.39
C PRO A 129 -19.32 13.18 -9.50
N ARG A 130 -20.62 13.32 -9.25
CA ARG A 130 -21.41 12.29 -8.58
C ARG A 130 -21.34 11.00 -9.40
N SER A 131 -21.02 9.89 -8.74
CA SER A 131 -21.04 8.55 -9.31
C SER A 131 -21.91 7.64 -8.46
N GLY A 132 -22.55 6.65 -9.09
CA GLY A 132 -23.14 5.52 -8.35
C GLY A 132 -22.07 4.55 -7.83
N ASP A 133 -20.84 4.66 -8.34
CA ASP A 133 -19.68 3.91 -7.87
C ASP A 133 -19.12 4.53 -6.59
N ALA A 134 -18.83 3.67 -5.61
CA ALA A 134 -18.28 4.03 -4.31
C ALA A 134 -16.80 3.64 -4.14
N GLU A 135 -16.12 3.26 -5.23
CA GLU A 135 -14.68 2.99 -5.23
C GLU A 135 -13.85 4.29 -5.21
N LEU A 136 -12.91 4.38 -4.28
CA LEU A 136 -11.93 5.47 -4.23
C LEU A 136 -10.85 5.23 -5.30
N ILE A 137 -10.57 6.25 -6.14
CA ILE A 137 -9.52 6.17 -7.16
C ILE A 137 -8.11 6.30 -6.55
N THR A 138 -7.08 5.95 -7.31
CA THR A 138 -5.68 5.89 -6.85
C THR A 138 -5.20 7.13 -6.09
N ASN A 139 -5.50 8.34 -6.56
CA ASN A 139 -5.06 9.56 -5.90
C ASN A 139 -6.08 10.13 -4.90
N GLY A 140 -7.21 9.46 -4.70
CA GLY A 140 -8.30 9.88 -3.82
C GLY A 140 -9.13 11.04 -4.35
N GLY A 141 -8.92 11.51 -5.59
CA GLY A 141 -9.56 12.72 -6.12
C GLY A 141 -11.09 12.67 -6.27
N ASN A 142 -11.70 11.50 -6.04
CA ASN A 142 -13.16 11.33 -6.00
C ASN A 142 -13.70 11.14 -4.58
N LEU A 143 -12.96 11.53 -3.53
CA LEU A 143 -13.34 11.33 -2.13
C LEU A 143 -14.75 11.85 -1.81
N ALA A 144 -15.09 13.06 -2.27
CA ALA A 144 -16.42 13.63 -2.06
C ALA A 144 -17.53 12.80 -2.72
N ALA A 145 -17.32 12.31 -3.94
CA ALA A 145 -18.26 11.44 -4.64
C ALA A 145 -18.42 10.08 -3.94
N VAL A 146 -17.33 9.48 -3.47
CA VAL A 146 -17.38 8.21 -2.75
C VAL A 146 -18.16 8.34 -1.45
N LEU A 147 -17.91 9.39 -0.66
CA LEU A 147 -18.65 9.63 0.58
C LEU A 147 -20.14 9.88 0.30
N ALA A 148 -20.47 10.64 -0.75
CA ALA A 148 -21.85 10.88 -1.16
C ALA A 148 -22.55 9.59 -1.62
N ALA A 149 -21.91 8.80 -2.47
CA ALA A 149 -22.41 7.51 -2.93
C ALA A 149 -22.60 6.54 -1.76
N ARG A 150 -21.67 6.54 -0.78
CA ARG A 150 -21.78 5.72 0.43
C ARG A 150 -22.94 6.14 1.32
N ARG A 151 -23.14 7.45 1.51
CA ARG A 151 -24.28 7.98 2.28
C ARG A 151 -25.63 7.51 1.72
N GLU A 152 -25.72 7.34 0.41
CA GLU A 152 -26.93 6.90 -0.28
C GLU A 152 -27.06 5.35 -0.32
N SER A 153 -25.98 4.64 -0.65
CA SER A 153 -26.00 3.19 -0.89
C SER A 153 -25.78 2.35 0.37
N ASN A 154 -25.04 2.86 1.36
CA ASN A 154 -24.75 2.19 2.62
C ASN A 154 -24.64 3.21 3.77
N PRO A 155 -25.78 3.72 4.27
CA PRO A 155 -25.82 4.74 5.32
C PRO A 155 -25.11 4.35 6.61
N ASP A 156 -25.13 3.05 6.98
CA ASP A 156 -24.46 2.55 8.17
C ASP A 156 -22.94 2.65 8.06
N ALA A 157 -22.37 2.29 6.89
CA ALA A 157 -20.95 2.47 6.63
C ALA A 157 -20.56 3.97 6.64
N TYR A 158 -21.39 4.83 6.04
CA TYR A 158 -21.16 6.28 6.09
C TYR A 158 -21.20 6.82 7.53
N ALA A 159 -22.19 6.43 8.33
CA ALA A 159 -22.31 6.85 9.72
C ALA A 159 -21.11 6.38 10.56
N ALA A 160 -20.61 5.17 10.31
CA ALA A 160 -19.40 4.66 10.96
C ALA A 160 -18.15 5.45 10.57
N ILE A 161 -18.01 5.82 9.29
CA ILE A 161 -16.95 6.71 8.80
C ILE A 161 -17.02 8.07 9.49
N GLU A 162 -18.19 8.70 9.52
CA GLU A 162 -18.37 10.03 10.13
C GLU A 162 -18.09 10.01 11.63
N SER A 163 -18.59 9.01 12.34
CA SER A 163 -18.33 8.81 13.77
C SER A 163 -16.83 8.69 14.06
N GLU A 164 -16.13 7.87 13.27
CA GLU A 164 -14.69 7.67 13.44
C GLU A 164 -13.89 8.91 13.00
N ALA A 165 -14.30 9.61 11.94
CA ALA A 165 -13.69 10.87 11.51
C ALA A 165 -13.74 11.91 12.63
N VAL A 166 -14.90 12.07 13.27
CA VAL A 166 -15.11 13.01 14.38
C VAL A 166 -14.35 12.58 15.64
N ARG A 167 -14.17 11.27 15.86
CA ARG A 167 -13.33 10.75 16.96
C ARG A 167 -11.84 11.06 16.73
N LEU A 168 -11.36 10.95 15.48
CA LEU A 168 -9.97 11.21 15.10
C LEU A 168 -9.65 12.71 15.01
N MET A 169 -10.62 13.52 14.61
CA MET A 169 -10.50 14.97 14.41
C MET A 169 -11.58 15.69 15.26
N PRO A 170 -11.38 15.79 16.59
CA PRO A 170 -12.41 16.24 17.54
C PRO A 170 -12.82 17.71 17.38
N GLU A 171 -12.02 18.51 16.66
CA GLU A 171 -12.35 19.88 16.29
C GLU A 171 -13.57 19.97 15.36
N PHE A 172 -13.90 18.88 14.64
CA PHE A 172 -15.08 18.81 13.78
C PHE A 172 -16.25 18.08 14.46
N SER A 173 -17.46 18.41 14.03
CA SER A 173 -18.72 17.84 14.51
C SER A 173 -19.35 16.86 13.53
N ARG A 174 -19.14 17.02 12.21
CA ARG A 174 -19.64 16.14 11.15
C ARG A 174 -18.92 16.34 9.82
N ILE A 175 -19.15 15.41 8.90
CA ILE A 175 -18.79 15.55 7.48
C ILE A 175 -19.96 16.23 6.75
N GLU A 176 -19.67 17.22 5.91
CA GLU A 176 -20.67 17.93 5.12
C GLU A 176 -20.39 17.69 3.62
N LEU A 177 -21.40 17.22 2.89
CA LEU A 177 -21.31 16.98 1.45
C LEU A 177 -22.28 17.91 0.74
N ARG A 178 -21.74 18.85 -0.04
CA ARG A 178 -22.51 19.94 -0.65
C ARG A 178 -22.56 19.78 -2.17
N ASP A 179 -23.65 20.27 -2.75
CA ASP A 179 -23.78 20.32 -4.21
C ASP A 179 -22.88 21.43 -4.76
N ALA A 180 -21.92 21.07 -5.60
CA ALA A 180 -20.99 22.02 -6.22
C ALA A 180 -21.48 22.50 -7.61
N GLY A 181 -22.72 22.17 -7.98
CA GLY A 181 -23.29 22.40 -9.29
C GLY A 181 -22.78 21.43 -10.37
N ASN A 182 -23.44 21.42 -11.52
CA ASN A 182 -23.06 20.60 -12.68
C ASN A 182 -22.91 19.09 -12.36
N GLY A 183 -23.71 18.58 -11.42
CA GLY A 183 -23.66 17.18 -11.00
C GLY A 183 -22.41 16.81 -10.19
N LYS A 184 -21.68 17.78 -9.64
CA LYS A 184 -20.53 17.56 -8.77
C LYS A 184 -20.92 17.68 -7.30
N VAL A 185 -20.14 17.01 -6.45
CA VAL A 185 -20.22 17.11 -5.00
C VAL A 185 -18.88 17.60 -4.46
N GLU A 186 -18.93 18.50 -3.49
CA GLU A 186 -17.78 18.96 -2.72
C GLU A 186 -17.84 18.42 -1.29
N LEU A 187 -16.66 18.14 -0.73
CA LEU A 187 -16.47 17.75 0.66
C LEU A 187 -16.17 18.99 1.50
N ALA A 188 -16.72 19.02 2.71
CA ALA A 188 -16.39 19.95 3.75
C ALA A 188 -16.49 19.26 5.12
N MET A 189 -15.92 19.90 6.15
CA MET A 189 -16.09 19.49 7.54
C MET A 189 -16.68 20.65 8.33
N VAL A 190 -17.50 20.37 9.34
CA VAL A 190 -18.13 21.41 10.15
C VAL A 190 -17.46 21.48 11.50
N LEU A 191 -16.99 22.66 11.91
CA LEU A 191 -16.37 22.88 13.20
C LEU A 191 -17.37 22.65 14.35
N ARG A 192 -16.85 22.20 15.48
CA ARG A 192 -17.66 21.90 16.67
C ARG A 192 -18.04 23.14 17.46
N GLU A 193 -17.18 24.15 17.54
CA GLU A 193 -17.36 25.29 18.43
C GLU A 193 -18.40 26.30 17.92
N ASP A 194 -18.31 26.68 16.66
CA ASP A 194 -19.12 27.74 16.03
C ASP A 194 -20.03 27.23 14.89
N GLY A 195 -19.79 26.01 14.40
CA GLY A 195 -20.53 25.44 13.28
C GLY A 195 -20.04 25.93 11.92
N ASP A 196 -18.88 26.59 11.85
CA ASP A 196 -18.30 27.04 10.60
C ASP A 196 -17.96 25.86 9.69
N VAL A 197 -18.19 26.04 8.39
CA VAL A 197 -17.96 25.01 7.37
C VAL A 197 -16.61 25.25 6.73
N ILE A 198 -15.69 24.29 6.90
CA ILE A 198 -14.37 24.30 6.29
C ILE A 198 -14.41 23.42 5.03
N PRO A 199 -14.33 24.00 3.82
CA PRO A 199 -14.26 23.22 2.59
C PRO A 199 -12.98 22.37 2.53
N ALA A 200 -12.98 21.33 1.71
CA ALA A 200 -11.88 20.37 1.66
C ALA A 200 -10.51 20.98 1.29
N ASP A 201 -10.47 22.07 0.52
CA ASP A 201 -9.24 22.81 0.19
C ASP A 201 -8.67 23.63 1.36
N GLY A 202 -9.47 23.86 2.40
CA GLY A 202 -9.06 24.44 3.67
C GLY A 202 -8.67 23.41 4.73
N LEU A 203 -8.82 22.10 4.46
CA LEU A 203 -8.42 21.04 5.39
C LEU A 203 -6.92 20.77 5.30
N SER A 204 -6.34 20.33 6.42
CA SER A 204 -4.96 19.88 6.43
C SER A 204 -4.79 18.65 5.52
N GLN A 205 -3.60 18.48 4.94
CA GLN A 205 -3.27 17.29 4.16
C GLN A 205 -3.51 15.99 4.95
N GLY A 206 -3.14 15.98 6.24
CA GLY A 206 -3.36 14.83 7.12
C GLY A 206 -4.83 14.47 7.30
N ASN A 207 -5.72 15.48 7.40
CA ASN A 207 -7.15 15.24 7.54
C ASN A 207 -7.74 14.58 6.28
N LEU A 208 -7.36 15.08 5.10
CA LEU A 208 -7.79 14.47 3.83
C LEU A 208 -7.30 13.02 3.71
N TYR A 209 -6.04 12.74 4.06
CA TYR A 209 -5.51 11.38 4.00
C TYR A 209 -6.18 10.44 5.01
N LEU A 210 -6.44 10.91 6.23
CA LEU A 210 -7.20 10.14 7.22
C LEU A 210 -8.62 9.84 6.73
N LEU A 211 -9.30 10.80 6.09
CA LEU A 211 -10.61 10.56 5.46
C LEU A 211 -10.53 9.52 4.33
N GLY A 212 -9.48 9.57 3.51
CA GLY A 212 -9.20 8.53 2.51
C GLY A 212 -9.02 7.15 3.14
N LEU A 213 -8.21 7.03 4.19
CA LEU A 213 -8.01 5.77 4.93
C LEU A 213 -9.29 5.29 5.62
N LEU A 214 -10.14 6.18 6.13
CA LEU A 214 -11.44 5.85 6.71
C LEU A 214 -12.37 5.24 5.66
N VAL A 215 -12.44 5.84 4.47
CA VAL A 215 -13.22 5.29 3.35
C VAL A 215 -12.76 3.88 3.00
N LEU A 216 -11.45 3.61 3.01
CA LEU A 216 -10.92 2.28 2.77
C LEU A 216 -11.25 1.31 3.92
N GLY A 217 -10.93 1.68 5.16
CA GLY A 217 -11.08 0.83 6.34
C GLY A 217 -12.52 0.41 6.62
N TYR A 218 -13.48 1.25 6.22
CA TYR A 218 -14.92 1.04 6.37
C TYR A 218 -15.64 0.67 5.07
N ASP A 219 -14.91 0.34 4.00
CA ASP A 219 -15.54 -0.14 2.77
C ASP A 219 -16.28 -1.47 3.05
N PRO A 220 -17.62 -1.56 2.89
CA PRO A 220 -18.38 -2.80 3.02
C PRO A 220 -17.98 -3.90 2.03
N ALA A 221 -17.37 -3.54 0.89
CA ALA A 221 -16.89 -4.49 -0.11
C ALA A 221 -15.43 -4.16 -0.46
N PRO A 222 -14.48 -4.39 0.48
CA PRO A 222 -13.09 -4.06 0.25
C PRO A 222 -12.48 -5.00 -0.80
N PRO A 223 -11.40 -4.57 -1.48
CA PRO A 223 -10.74 -5.40 -2.45
C PRO A 223 -9.96 -6.54 -1.80
N ALA A 224 -9.53 -7.50 -2.63
CA ALA A 224 -8.64 -8.56 -2.19
C ALA A 224 -7.27 -8.00 -1.71
N ILE A 225 -6.70 -7.03 -2.43
CA ILE A 225 -5.38 -6.48 -2.11
C ILE A 225 -5.41 -4.96 -2.18
N VAL A 226 -4.83 -4.32 -1.17
CA VAL A 226 -4.62 -2.87 -1.12
C VAL A 226 -3.13 -2.59 -1.06
N CYS A 227 -2.62 -1.78 -1.98
CA CYS A 227 -1.28 -1.20 -1.86
C CYS A 227 -1.38 0.29 -1.55
N ILE A 228 -0.61 0.80 -0.59
CA ILE A 228 -0.56 2.23 -0.24
C ILE A 228 0.88 2.70 -0.25
N GLU A 229 1.18 3.66 -1.11
CA GLU A 229 2.49 4.33 -1.11
C GLU A 229 2.50 5.49 -0.11
N ASP A 230 3.56 5.56 0.68
CA ASP A 230 3.85 6.59 1.69
C ASP A 230 2.68 6.83 2.66
N LEU A 231 2.31 5.76 3.38
CA LEU A 231 1.17 5.74 4.30
C LEU A 231 1.18 6.89 5.33
N ASP A 232 2.37 7.30 5.77
CA ASP A 232 2.56 8.33 6.80
C ASP A 232 2.49 9.78 6.28
N ARG A 233 2.45 9.98 4.96
CA ARG A 233 2.67 11.30 4.35
C ARG A 233 1.65 12.33 4.85
N GLY A 234 2.13 13.43 5.42
CA GLY A 234 1.29 14.53 5.91
C GLY A 234 0.46 14.21 7.16
N ILE A 235 0.53 12.99 7.69
CA ILE A 235 -0.14 12.59 8.93
C ILE A 235 0.75 12.96 10.12
N HIS A 236 0.18 13.64 11.10
CA HIS A 236 0.91 13.98 12.33
C HIS A 236 1.39 12.71 13.05
N PRO A 237 2.62 12.64 13.60
CA PRO A 237 3.17 11.41 14.21
C PRO A 237 2.28 10.74 15.25
N ARG A 238 1.56 11.53 16.06
CA ARG A 238 0.60 11.03 17.07
C ARG A 238 -0.62 10.30 16.48
N MET A 239 -0.88 10.45 15.18
CA MET A 239 -2.00 9.85 14.45
C MET A 239 -1.59 8.61 13.63
N LEU A 240 -0.30 8.26 13.59
CA LEU A 240 0.21 7.16 12.78
C LEU A 240 -0.29 5.79 13.24
N ARG A 241 -0.54 5.64 14.55
CA ARG A 241 -1.18 4.43 15.09
C ARG A 241 -2.59 4.26 14.52
N GLN A 242 -3.36 5.34 14.47
CA GLN A 242 -4.72 5.33 13.95
C GLN A 242 -4.72 5.03 12.44
N ALA A 243 -3.78 5.60 11.69
CA ALA A 243 -3.61 5.26 10.27
C ALA A 243 -3.32 3.75 10.06
N ARG A 244 -2.43 3.16 10.88
CA ARG A 244 -2.18 1.71 10.89
C ARG A 244 -3.44 0.92 11.24
N ASP A 245 -4.14 1.31 12.31
CA ASP A 245 -5.31 0.57 12.82
C ASP A 245 -6.47 0.56 11.81
N LEU A 246 -6.63 1.63 11.01
CA LEU A 246 -7.58 1.67 9.90
C LEU A 246 -7.28 0.63 8.82
N LEU A 247 -6.00 0.33 8.57
CA LEU A 247 -5.60 -0.74 7.65
C LEU A 247 -5.63 -2.12 8.31
N TYR A 248 -5.38 -2.22 9.61
CA TYR A 248 -5.58 -3.46 10.35
C TYR A 248 -7.04 -3.90 10.34
N ARG A 249 -8.02 -2.97 10.29
CA ARG A 249 -9.43 -3.32 10.02
C ARG A 249 -9.62 -4.10 8.71
N LEU A 250 -8.75 -3.87 7.72
CA LEU A 250 -8.78 -4.57 6.44
C LEU A 250 -8.06 -5.92 6.53
N SER A 251 -6.86 -5.97 7.09
CA SER A 251 -6.03 -7.18 7.14
C SER A 251 -6.45 -8.18 8.22
N TYR A 252 -7.05 -7.71 9.31
CA TYR A 252 -7.40 -8.51 10.48
C TYR A 252 -8.85 -8.25 10.90
N PRO A 253 -9.84 -8.51 10.03
CA PRO A 253 -11.23 -8.13 10.28
C PRO A 253 -11.80 -8.71 11.60
N ASP A 254 -11.39 -9.92 11.99
CA ASP A 254 -11.81 -10.56 13.24
C ASP A 254 -11.40 -9.77 14.49
N ALA A 255 -10.21 -9.14 14.49
CA ALA A 255 -9.74 -8.29 15.60
C ALA A 255 -10.62 -7.04 15.80
N PHE A 256 -11.43 -6.70 14.79
CA PHE A 256 -12.38 -5.59 14.80
C PHE A 256 -13.84 -6.06 14.75
N SER A 257 -14.09 -7.34 15.02
CA SER A 257 -15.42 -7.95 15.01
C SER A 257 -16.16 -7.78 13.67
N LEU A 258 -15.42 -7.87 12.56
CA LEU A 258 -15.95 -7.80 11.21
C LEU A 258 -15.97 -9.19 10.57
N HIS A 259 -17.12 -9.59 10.03
CA HIS A 259 -17.30 -10.88 9.37
C HIS A 259 -17.14 -10.73 7.85
N ARG A 260 -15.90 -10.62 7.38
CA ARG A 260 -15.54 -10.50 5.96
C ARG A 260 -14.18 -11.16 5.69
N GLU A 261 -13.87 -11.39 4.41
CA GLU A 261 -12.53 -11.84 4.03
C GLU A 261 -11.46 -10.80 4.39
N ALA A 262 -10.29 -11.29 4.83
CA ALA A 262 -9.14 -10.45 5.09
C ALA A 262 -8.54 -9.90 3.78
N VAL A 263 -8.08 -8.65 3.85
CA VAL A 263 -7.44 -7.92 2.76
C VAL A 263 -5.93 -7.93 2.97
N GLN A 264 -5.16 -8.30 1.96
CA GLN A 264 -3.70 -8.17 2.04
C GLN A 264 -3.31 -6.73 1.78
N VAL A 265 -2.61 -6.15 2.75
CA VAL A 265 -2.13 -4.77 2.70
C VAL A 265 -0.63 -4.76 2.47
N ILE A 266 -0.20 -3.96 1.49
CA ILE A 266 1.20 -3.64 1.19
C ILE A 266 1.35 -2.13 1.33
N ALA A 267 1.96 -1.66 2.41
CA ALA A 267 2.17 -0.25 2.68
C ALA A 267 3.66 0.11 2.63
N THR A 268 4.02 1.27 2.09
CA THR A 268 5.40 1.79 2.19
C THR A 268 5.47 2.95 3.15
N THR A 269 6.62 3.15 3.77
CA THR A 269 6.87 4.33 4.60
C THR A 269 8.33 4.75 4.60
N HIS A 270 8.53 6.04 4.86
CA HIS A 270 9.82 6.63 5.19
C HIS A 270 9.89 7.13 6.63
N SER A 271 8.84 6.91 7.43
CA SER A 271 8.71 7.46 8.78
C SER A 271 9.23 6.49 9.85
N PRO A 272 10.27 6.87 10.62
CA PRO A 272 10.68 6.09 11.79
C PRO A 272 9.56 6.01 12.84
N TYR A 273 8.71 7.03 12.94
CA TYR A 273 7.59 7.04 13.88
C TYR A 273 6.47 6.07 13.51
N LEU A 274 6.26 5.82 12.20
CA LEU A 274 5.32 4.80 11.76
C LEU A 274 5.91 3.42 12.02
N LEU A 275 7.20 3.23 11.74
CA LEU A 275 7.91 1.98 12.05
C LEU A 275 7.82 1.60 13.53
N ASP A 276 7.89 2.58 14.44
CA ASP A 276 7.70 2.35 15.88
C ASP A 276 6.34 1.78 16.25
N GLN A 277 5.31 1.97 15.40
CA GLN A 277 4.01 1.34 15.61
C GLN A 277 4.02 -0.17 15.31
N PHE A 278 5.11 -0.73 14.81
CA PHE A 278 5.25 -2.16 14.48
C PHE A 278 6.19 -2.91 15.43
N ARG A 279 6.56 -2.31 16.57
CA ARG A 279 7.44 -2.94 17.56
C ARG A 279 6.97 -4.32 18.01
N ASP A 280 5.65 -4.48 18.19
CA ASP A 280 5.04 -5.74 18.64
C ASP A 280 4.65 -6.67 17.46
N HIS A 281 4.91 -6.24 16.22
CA HIS A 281 4.59 -6.97 14.98
C HIS A 281 5.77 -6.95 13.98
N PRO A 282 6.99 -7.35 14.39
CA PRO A 282 8.17 -7.33 13.52
C PRO A 282 8.04 -8.26 12.31
N GLU A 283 7.17 -9.27 12.35
CA GLU A 283 6.85 -10.15 11.23
C GLU A 283 6.21 -9.42 10.06
N GLU A 284 5.59 -8.26 10.29
CA GLU A 284 4.94 -7.44 9.26
C GLU A 284 5.90 -6.47 8.57
N VAL A 285 7.07 -6.21 9.17
CA VAL A 285 8.04 -5.24 8.67
C VAL A 285 9.01 -5.91 7.70
N VAL A 286 9.16 -5.30 6.52
CA VAL A 286 10.09 -5.70 5.46
C VAL A 286 11.09 -4.59 5.22
N ILE A 287 12.37 -4.90 5.40
CA ILE A 287 13.48 -4.00 5.13
C ILE A 287 13.92 -4.22 3.68
N ALA A 288 13.80 -3.17 2.87
CA ALA A 288 14.28 -3.13 1.50
C ALA A 288 15.71 -2.57 1.48
N HIS A 289 16.69 -3.45 1.35
CA HIS A 289 18.10 -3.08 1.22
C HIS A 289 18.43 -2.71 -0.22
N LYS A 290 19.37 -1.80 -0.39
CA LYS A 290 19.92 -1.42 -1.69
C LYS A 290 21.43 -1.50 -1.61
N ARG A 291 22.06 -2.16 -2.58
CA ARG A 291 23.52 -2.17 -2.76
C ARG A 291 23.82 -1.87 -4.23
N GLY A 292 24.29 -0.67 -4.52
CA GLY A 292 24.47 -0.19 -5.88
C GLY A 292 23.17 -0.26 -6.70
N ARG A 293 23.12 -1.15 -7.70
CA ARG A 293 21.95 -1.33 -8.59
C ARG A 293 21.04 -2.51 -8.23
N ALA A 294 21.36 -3.26 -7.18
CA ALA A 294 20.58 -4.39 -6.71
C ALA A 294 19.85 -4.05 -5.42
N ALA A 295 18.64 -4.59 -5.28
CA ALA A 295 17.85 -4.50 -4.07
C ALA A 295 17.39 -5.90 -3.62
N THR A 296 17.29 -6.07 -2.31
CA THR A 296 16.86 -7.30 -1.64
C THR A 296 15.88 -6.98 -0.52
N PHE A 297 14.99 -7.91 -0.21
CA PHE A 297 14.08 -7.80 0.92
C PHE A 297 14.50 -8.75 2.05
N GLU A 298 14.33 -8.30 3.28
CA GLU A 298 14.54 -9.07 4.51
C GLU A 298 13.39 -8.73 5.47
N ARG A 299 12.76 -9.73 6.10
CA ARG A 299 11.78 -9.42 7.16
C ARG A 299 12.51 -9.11 8.45
N LEU A 300 11.98 -8.14 9.20
CA LEU A 300 12.57 -7.74 10.47
C LEU A 300 12.62 -8.91 11.46
N ILE A 301 11.58 -9.75 11.50
CA ILE A 301 11.54 -10.96 12.35
C ILE A 301 12.63 -11.99 12.04
N ASP A 302 13.15 -12.02 10.80
CA ASP A 302 14.17 -13.00 10.40
C ASP A 302 15.57 -12.61 10.87
N ARG A 303 15.73 -11.42 11.46
CA ARG A 303 17.01 -10.93 11.96
C ARG A 303 17.42 -11.68 13.24
N PRO A 304 18.66 -12.21 13.30
CA PRO A 304 19.14 -12.94 14.47
C PRO A 304 19.32 -12.05 15.71
N ASP A 305 19.58 -10.76 15.52
CA ASP A 305 19.83 -9.76 16.56
C ASP A 305 18.56 -9.01 17.00
N LEU A 306 17.39 -9.32 16.44
CA LEU A 306 16.15 -8.55 16.68
C LEU A 306 15.80 -8.41 18.17
N ASN A 307 15.92 -9.50 18.95
CA ASN A 307 15.55 -9.49 20.36
C ASN A 307 16.44 -8.54 21.18
N GLU A 308 17.72 -8.45 20.84
CA GLU A 308 18.67 -7.54 21.49
C GLU A 308 18.33 -6.08 21.10
N LEU A 309 18.11 -5.84 19.81
CA LEU A 309 17.70 -4.55 19.27
C LEU A 309 16.42 -4.01 19.92
N LEU A 310 15.40 -4.85 20.07
CA LEU A 310 14.14 -4.48 20.73
C LEU A 310 14.30 -4.09 22.20
N GLN A 311 15.39 -4.50 22.87
CA GLN A 311 15.72 -4.10 24.25
C GLN A 311 16.49 -2.78 24.31
N GLU A 312 17.24 -2.43 23.27
CA GLU A 312 18.12 -1.26 23.25
C GLU A 312 17.40 0.05 22.94
N GLY A 313 16.36 0.04 22.09
CA GLY A 313 15.70 1.27 21.68
C GLY A 313 14.44 1.08 20.82
N SER A 314 14.00 2.18 20.21
CA SER A 314 12.86 2.15 19.28
C SER A 314 13.31 1.65 17.89
N LEU A 315 12.39 1.02 17.15
CA LEU A 315 12.68 0.55 15.80
C LEU A 315 13.04 1.73 14.88
N GLY A 316 12.35 2.85 15.06
CA GLY A 316 12.57 4.10 14.33
C GLY A 316 13.96 4.68 14.55
N GLU A 317 14.42 4.75 15.80
CA GLU A 317 15.76 5.23 16.15
C GLU A 317 16.84 4.33 15.57
N MET A 318 16.69 3.00 15.71
CA MET A 318 17.64 2.03 15.16
C MET A 318 17.68 2.05 13.64
N TRP A 319 16.53 2.28 12.99
CA TRP A 319 16.51 2.44 11.54
C TRP A 319 17.20 3.72 11.11
N TYR A 320 16.90 4.84 11.76
CA TYR A 320 17.54 6.13 11.48
C TYR A 320 19.06 6.09 11.66
N ALA A 321 19.54 5.41 12.70
CA ALA A 321 20.96 5.20 12.97
C ALA A 321 21.63 4.18 12.02
N GLY A 322 20.87 3.53 11.14
CA GLY A 322 21.39 2.53 10.19
C GLY A 322 21.61 1.14 10.78
N ILE A 323 21.27 0.90 12.04
CA ILE A 323 21.45 -0.39 12.74
C ILE A 323 20.57 -1.48 12.12
N LEU A 324 19.32 -1.14 11.75
CA LEU A 324 18.44 -2.07 11.03
C LEU A 324 18.85 -2.26 9.55
N GLY A 325 19.74 -1.43 9.01
CA GLY A 325 20.01 -1.38 7.57
C GLY A 325 18.84 -0.75 6.80
N GLY A 326 18.78 -0.95 5.48
CA GLY A 326 17.77 -0.30 4.64
C GLY A 326 17.81 1.24 4.73
N VAL A 327 19.00 1.82 4.85
CA VAL A 327 19.25 3.27 4.80
C VAL A 327 20.02 3.61 3.50
N PRO A 328 20.07 4.88 3.07
CA PRO A 328 20.86 5.26 1.89
C PRO A 328 22.33 4.89 2.08
N ASP A 329 22.98 4.38 1.02
CA ASP A 329 24.42 4.15 1.03
C ASP A 329 25.13 5.49 1.30
N GLU A 330 25.91 5.58 2.39
CA GLU A 330 26.89 6.64 2.54
C GLU A 330 28.03 6.36 1.57
N GLU A 331 27.92 6.81 0.31
CA GLU A 331 29.12 7.07 -0.49
C GLU A 331 29.85 8.26 0.15
N ILE A 332 30.56 8.02 1.27
CA ILE A 332 31.62 8.93 1.67
C ILE A 332 32.73 8.73 0.64
N ASP A 333 32.70 9.50 -0.45
CA ASP A 333 33.82 9.66 -1.37
C ASP A 333 34.94 10.43 -0.62
N ILE A 334 35.57 9.78 0.36
CA ILE A 334 36.86 10.23 0.90
C ILE A 334 37.90 9.95 -0.19
N ARG A 335 37.92 10.77 -1.24
CA ARG A 335 39.14 10.90 -2.02
C ARG A 335 40.17 11.55 -1.12
N PRO A 336 41.28 10.87 -0.78
CA PRO A 336 42.35 11.54 -0.06
C PRO A 336 42.96 12.58 -1.00
N GLY A 337 42.73 13.86 -0.70
CA GLY A 337 43.43 14.97 -1.31
C GLY A 337 42.61 15.81 -2.28
N LYS A 338 41.93 16.83 -1.74
CA LYS A 338 41.96 18.23 -2.22
C LYS A 338 41.02 19.08 -1.36
N VAL A 339 41.37 19.28 -0.10
CA VAL A 339 40.96 20.50 0.60
C VAL A 339 42.16 21.44 0.53
N ARG A 340 42.20 22.27 -0.52
CA ARG A 340 43.03 23.48 -0.49
C ARG A 340 42.17 24.54 0.18
N ILE A 341 42.48 24.81 1.44
CA ILE A 341 42.15 26.09 2.05
C ILE A 341 43.32 26.99 1.62
N GLU A 342 43.05 27.92 0.70
CA GLU A 342 43.92 29.07 0.48
C GLU A 342 43.33 30.28 1.24
N PRO A 343 44.20 31.17 1.75
CA PRO A 343 44.00 31.93 2.99
C PRO A 343 43.03 33.11 2.91
#